data_AF-A0ABD3T7L8-F1
#
_entry.id   AF-A0ABD3T7L8-F1
#
_cell.length_a   1.000
_cell.length_b   1.000
_cell.length_c   1.000
_cell.angle_alpha   90.00
_cell.angle_beta   90.00
_cell.angle_gamma   90.00
#
_symmetry.space_group_name_H-M   'P 1'
#
loop_
_entity.id
_entity.type
_entity.pdbx_description
1 polymer ?
#
loop_
_entity_poly.entity_id
_entity_poly.type
_entity_poly.pdbx_seq_one_letter_code
_entity_poly.pdbx_strand_id
1 'polypeptide(L)'
;AQAIGLKVFTGFVYPGVGSSYNDDDLGQKRGGVLYFYNDTHVVLYGASNAEGTGAGIIFTGQFSYTRDQQEFSTVASVRVRVWHPGDFPVPVFQSGWLFMSAGSKGTTFIEVPHGLGSEPDYVLVHVRGNDGGLYGLVGEAQGSSMSREHYSAGLTSSWGGVMFGYNDTIVRILAPSTDDSDGKLFMENNYIYCTIIDP
;
A
#
# COMPACT_ATOMS: atom_id res chain seq x y z
N ALA A 1 -25.59 33.97 5.05
CA ALA A 1 -24.94 32.81 5.68
C ALA A 1 -25.51 31.56 5.03
N GLN A 2 -24.72 30.88 4.21
CA GLN A 2 -25.14 29.67 3.50
C GLN A 2 -24.93 28.48 4.45
N ALA A 3 -25.99 27.76 4.77
CA ALA A 3 -25.90 26.56 5.60
C ALA A 3 -25.06 25.52 4.85
N ILE A 4 -23.91 25.15 5.42
CA ILE A 4 -23.04 24.09 4.92
C ILE A 4 -23.77 22.77 5.20
N GLY A 5 -24.48 22.26 4.19
CA GLY A 5 -25.19 20.99 4.28
C GLY A 5 -24.21 19.85 4.53
N LEU A 6 -24.58 18.96 5.46
CA LEU A 6 -23.88 17.70 5.71
C LEU A 6 -23.79 16.94 4.37
N LYS A 7 -22.58 16.78 3.82
CA LYS A 7 -22.38 16.07 2.56
C LYS A 7 -22.47 14.58 2.85
N VAL A 8 -23.50 13.91 2.34
CA VAL A 8 -23.64 12.45 2.44
C VAL A 8 -22.91 11.85 1.23
N PHE A 9 -21.91 10.99 1.45
CA PHE A 9 -21.10 10.38 0.37
C PHE A 9 -21.81 9.17 -0.29
N THR A 10 -23.12 9.28 -0.53
CA THR A 10 -23.87 8.18 -1.18
C THR A 10 -23.40 8.00 -2.62
N GLY A 11 -23.04 6.77 -2.99
CA GLY A 11 -22.68 6.40 -4.37
C GLY A 11 -21.20 6.56 -4.73
N PHE A 12 -20.33 6.92 -3.78
CA PHE A 12 -18.89 6.96 -3.99
C PHE A 12 -18.30 5.55 -4.04
N VAL A 13 -17.33 5.34 -4.93
CA VAL A 13 -16.53 4.10 -5.03
C VAL A 13 -15.11 4.41 -4.64
N TYR A 14 -14.63 3.77 -3.58
CA TYR A 14 -13.26 3.92 -3.10
C TYR A 14 -12.39 2.82 -3.72
N PRO A 15 -11.26 3.15 -4.39
CA PRO A 15 -10.32 2.14 -4.83
C PRO A 15 -9.67 1.46 -3.62
N GLY A 16 -9.38 0.16 -3.73
CA GLY A 16 -8.57 -0.55 -2.72
C GLY A 16 -7.09 -0.16 -2.76
N VAL A 17 -6.62 0.32 -3.92
CA VAL A 17 -5.28 0.92 -4.06
C VAL A 17 -5.24 2.22 -3.26
N GLY A 18 -4.22 2.37 -2.40
CA GLY A 18 -4.07 3.58 -1.58
C GLY A 18 -4.68 3.51 -0.19
N SER A 19 -5.35 2.41 0.19
CA SER A 19 -5.90 2.28 1.55
C SER A 19 -4.82 1.79 2.52
N SER A 20 -4.41 2.65 3.44
CA SER A 20 -3.44 2.33 4.48
C SER A 20 -4.10 1.61 5.65
N TYR A 21 -3.53 0.48 6.04
CA TYR A 21 -3.93 -0.29 7.22
C TYR A 21 -3.00 0.09 8.39
N ASN A 22 -3.54 0.34 9.58
CA ASN A 22 -2.74 0.64 10.80
C ASN A 22 -2.96 -0.48 11.85
N ASP A 23 -2.12 -0.58 12.89
CA ASP A 23 -2.08 -1.69 13.90
C ASP A 23 -2.61 -1.29 15.32
N ASP A 24 -3.37 -2.15 16.05
CA ASP A 24 -4.48 -1.79 17.01
C ASP A 24 -4.07 -1.25 18.34
N ASP A 25 -2.78 -1.24 18.57
CA ASP A 25 -2.26 -1.26 19.92
C ASP A 25 -2.42 0.05 20.69
N LEU A 26 -2.86 1.16 20.05
CA LEU A 26 -3.09 2.46 20.72
C LEU A 26 -4.53 3.02 20.60
N GLY A 27 -5.53 2.19 20.31
CA GLY A 27 -6.93 2.66 20.32
C GLY A 27 -7.33 3.51 19.11
N GLN A 28 -6.55 3.47 18.03
CA GLN A 28 -6.85 4.19 16.80
C GLN A 28 -7.79 3.42 15.87
N LYS A 29 -8.71 4.18 15.26
CA LYS A 29 -9.56 3.69 14.18
C LYS A 29 -8.72 3.34 12.96
N ARG A 30 -9.09 2.24 12.30
CA ARG A 30 -8.47 1.77 11.05
C ARG A 30 -9.49 1.72 9.94
N GLY A 31 -8.98 1.68 8.71
CA GLY A 31 -9.73 0.99 7.69
C GLY A 31 -8.93 0.75 6.42
N GLY A 32 -9.64 0.30 5.40
CA GLY A 32 -9.03 -0.08 4.13
C GLY A 32 -9.14 -1.57 3.85
N VAL A 33 -8.83 -1.91 2.61
CA VAL A 33 -8.78 -3.29 2.11
C VAL A 33 -7.45 -3.46 1.42
N LEU A 34 -6.59 -4.30 1.97
CA LEU A 34 -5.40 -4.75 1.25
C LEU A 34 -5.82 -5.88 0.33
N TYR A 35 -5.21 -5.95 -0.85
CA TYR A 35 -5.39 -7.09 -1.73
C TYR A 35 -4.06 -7.57 -2.27
N PHE A 36 -3.98 -8.88 -2.46
CA PHE A 36 -2.89 -9.53 -3.14
C PHE A 36 -3.47 -10.54 -4.12
N TYR A 37 -2.72 -10.89 -5.15
CA TYR A 37 -3.21 -11.77 -6.19
C TYR A 37 -2.10 -12.66 -6.74
N ASN A 38 -2.52 -13.74 -7.39
CA ASN A 38 -1.68 -14.54 -8.26
C ASN A 38 -2.47 -14.88 -9.53
N ASP A 39 -2.01 -15.88 -10.27
CA ASP A 39 -2.64 -16.34 -11.52
C ASP A 39 -4.05 -16.95 -11.34
N THR A 40 -4.43 -17.30 -10.11
CA THR A 40 -5.63 -18.10 -9.82
C THR A 40 -6.56 -17.47 -8.79
N HIS A 41 -6.07 -16.58 -7.94
CA HIS A 41 -6.80 -16.04 -6.80
C HIS A 41 -6.53 -14.55 -6.59
N VAL A 42 -7.54 -13.86 -6.06
CA VAL A 42 -7.40 -12.56 -5.42
C VAL A 42 -7.75 -12.74 -3.95
N VAL A 43 -6.82 -12.39 -3.07
CA VAL A 43 -6.97 -12.41 -1.62
C VAL A 43 -7.24 -10.99 -1.15
N LEU A 44 -8.30 -10.81 -0.36
CA LEU A 44 -8.66 -9.54 0.26
C LEU A 44 -8.45 -9.64 1.77
N TYR A 45 -7.76 -8.67 2.34
CA TYR A 45 -7.61 -8.48 3.79
C TYR A 45 -8.37 -7.22 4.19
N GLY A 46 -9.42 -7.40 4.99
CA GLY A 46 -10.16 -6.31 5.62
C GLY A 46 -9.77 -6.17 7.08
N ALA A 47 -10.05 -4.99 7.65
CA ALA A 47 -9.69 -4.73 9.04
C ALA A 47 -10.53 -5.53 10.04
N SER A 48 -9.87 -6.24 10.96
CA SER A 48 -10.53 -6.99 12.03
C SER A 48 -10.66 -6.15 13.30
N ASN A 49 -11.79 -6.31 14.00
CA ASN A 49 -12.08 -5.66 15.28
C ASN A 49 -11.60 -6.48 16.49
N ALA A 50 -10.46 -7.17 16.40
CA ALA A 50 -10.03 -8.13 17.43
C ALA A 50 -9.97 -7.50 18.83
N GLU A 51 -9.48 -6.25 18.93
CA GLU A 51 -9.27 -5.55 20.21
C GLU A 51 -10.31 -4.44 20.51
N GLY A 52 -11.42 -4.36 19.76
CA GLY A 52 -12.57 -3.49 20.10
C GLY A 52 -12.41 -1.98 19.85
N THR A 53 -11.37 -1.54 19.16
CA THR A 53 -11.02 -0.12 18.94
C THR A 53 -11.61 0.52 17.67
N GLY A 54 -12.28 -0.28 16.82
CA GLY A 54 -13.00 0.18 15.63
C GLY A 54 -12.20 0.06 14.33
N ALA A 55 -12.44 -1.04 13.63
CA ALA A 55 -11.98 -1.37 12.30
C ALA A 55 -13.09 -1.12 11.28
N GLY A 56 -12.82 -0.21 10.34
CA GLY A 56 -13.66 0.09 9.20
C GLY A 56 -13.15 -0.56 7.91
N ILE A 57 -14.02 -0.74 6.94
CA ILE A 57 -13.64 -1.02 5.55
C ILE A 57 -13.30 0.29 4.82
N ILE A 58 -13.93 1.41 5.22
CA ILE A 58 -13.66 2.76 4.71
C ILE A 58 -13.28 3.65 5.89
N PHE A 59 -12.15 4.32 5.80
CA PHE A 59 -11.73 5.34 6.77
C PHE A 59 -10.93 6.45 6.08
N THR A 60 -11.37 7.71 6.18
CA THR A 60 -10.72 8.87 5.52
C THR A 60 -10.01 9.81 6.50
N GLY A 61 -9.80 9.39 7.76
CA GLY A 61 -9.15 10.19 8.79
C GLY A 61 -10.12 11.03 9.63
N GLN A 62 -9.60 11.70 10.67
CA GLN A 62 -10.44 12.31 11.73
C GLN A 62 -10.05 13.73 12.17
N PHE A 63 -8.77 14.14 12.11
CA PHE A 63 -8.35 15.43 12.71
C PHE A 63 -7.70 16.41 11.72
N SER A 64 -7.09 15.93 10.64
CA SER A 64 -6.45 16.79 9.62
C SER A 64 -7.40 17.24 8.51
N TYR A 65 -8.61 16.67 8.46
CA TYR A 65 -9.67 17.01 7.51
C TYR A 65 -10.85 17.64 8.24
N THR A 66 -11.53 18.61 7.62
CA THR A 66 -12.71 19.25 8.21
C THR A 66 -13.81 18.20 8.45
N ARG A 67 -14.67 18.41 9.45
CA ARG A 67 -15.62 17.41 9.98
C ARG A 67 -16.60 16.87 8.92
N ASP A 68 -16.78 17.59 7.83
CA ASP A 68 -17.59 17.30 6.64
C ASP A 68 -16.87 16.47 5.56
N GLN A 69 -15.60 16.09 5.79
CA GLN A 69 -14.75 15.32 4.87
C GLN A 69 -14.37 13.93 5.43
N GLN A 70 -15.03 13.51 6.51
CA GLN A 70 -14.70 12.29 7.26
C GLN A 70 -15.71 11.19 7.00
N GLU A 71 -15.22 10.01 6.65
CA GLU A 71 -15.99 8.78 6.49
C GLU A 71 -15.39 7.68 7.36
N PHE A 72 -16.27 6.93 8.03
CA PHE A 72 -15.93 5.69 8.72
C PHE A 72 -17.07 4.71 8.52
N SER A 73 -16.84 3.63 7.78
CA SER A 73 -17.82 2.57 7.57
C SER A 73 -17.25 1.21 7.91
N THR A 74 -17.97 0.41 8.69
CA THR A 74 -17.63 -0.97 9.04
C THR A 74 -18.21 -2.00 8.07
N VAL A 75 -19.04 -1.56 7.11
CA VAL A 75 -19.69 -2.41 6.11
C VAL A 75 -19.58 -1.75 4.73
N ALA A 76 -19.16 -2.52 3.73
CA ALA A 76 -19.14 -2.07 2.33
C ALA A 76 -19.37 -3.25 1.39
N SER A 77 -19.87 -2.97 0.18
CA SER A 77 -19.85 -3.93 -0.92
C SER A 77 -18.53 -3.81 -1.67
N VAL A 78 -17.79 -4.91 -1.81
CA VAL A 78 -16.50 -4.95 -2.52
C VAL A 78 -16.71 -5.54 -3.91
N ARG A 79 -16.13 -4.91 -4.93
CA ARG A 79 -16.09 -5.43 -6.30
C ARG A 79 -14.65 -5.58 -6.74
N VAL A 80 -14.25 -6.80 -7.08
CA VAL A 80 -12.94 -7.13 -7.64
C VAL A 80 -13.03 -7.11 -9.16
N ARG A 81 -12.06 -6.48 -9.82
CA ARG A 81 -11.89 -6.48 -11.27
C ARG A 81 -10.47 -6.95 -11.59
N VAL A 82 -10.35 -7.89 -12.52
CA VAL A 82 -9.09 -8.47 -12.95
C VAL A 82 -9.01 -8.27 -14.46
N TRP A 83 -7.85 -7.83 -14.93
CA TRP A 83 -7.56 -7.64 -16.36
C TRP A 83 -6.76 -8.83 -16.85
N HIS A 84 -7.07 -9.32 -18.06
CA HIS A 84 -6.28 -10.39 -18.67
C HIS A 84 -4.92 -9.83 -19.11
N PRO A 85 -3.84 -10.64 -19.11
CA PRO A 85 -2.59 -10.25 -19.76
C PRO A 85 -2.84 -9.75 -21.20
N GLY A 86 -2.40 -8.52 -21.49
CA GLY A 86 -2.62 -7.87 -22.79
C GLY A 86 -3.83 -6.94 -22.88
N ASP A 87 -4.74 -6.95 -21.90
CA ASP A 87 -5.80 -5.92 -21.80
C ASP A 87 -5.27 -4.59 -21.25
N PHE A 88 -4.15 -4.66 -20.51
CA PHE A 88 -3.40 -3.50 -20.05
C PHE A 88 -2.31 -3.16 -21.07
N PRO A 89 -1.94 -1.87 -21.25
CA PRO A 89 -0.92 -1.49 -22.22
C PRO A 89 0.39 -2.27 -22.01
N VAL A 90 1.02 -2.63 -23.13
CA VAL A 90 2.32 -3.32 -23.10
C VAL A 90 3.35 -2.37 -22.52
N PRO A 91 4.12 -2.79 -21.50
CA PRO A 91 5.10 -1.92 -20.92
C PRO A 91 6.32 -1.72 -21.82
N VAL A 92 6.85 -0.50 -21.79
CA VAL A 92 8.08 -0.12 -22.50
C VAL A 92 9.34 -0.49 -21.72
N PHE A 93 9.21 -0.73 -20.41
CA PHE A 93 10.30 -1.21 -19.57
C PHE A 93 9.80 -2.19 -18.50
N GLN A 94 10.60 -3.22 -18.22
CA GLN A 94 10.36 -4.24 -17.21
C GLN A 94 11.69 -4.61 -16.52
N SER A 95 11.75 -4.56 -15.19
CA SER A 95 13.00 -4.82 -14.45
C SER A 95 13.32 -6.30 -14.23
N GLY A 96 12.31 -7.17 -14.32
CA GLY A 96 12.35 -8.48 -13.69
C GLY A 96 12.26 -8.40 -12.15
N TRP A 97 12.22 -9.55 -11.48
CA TRP A 97 12.14 -9.64 -10.01
C TRP A 97 13.51 -9.34 -9.36
N LEU A 98 13.55 -8.31 -8.52
CA LEU A 98 14.73 -7.86 -7.79
C LEU A 98 14.58 -8.15 -6.30
N PHE A 99 15.59 -8.75 -5.67
CA PHE A 99 15.53 -9.06 -4.24
C PHE A 99 15.58 -7.79 -3.40
N MET A 100 14.69 -7.68 -2.41
CA MET A 100 14.68 -6.60 -1.42
C MET A 100 14.33 -7.16 -0.03
N SER A 101 15.01 -6.67 1.00
CA SER A 101 14.75 -7.03 2.39
C SER A 101 14.55 -5.79 3.24
N ALA A 102 13.56 -5.85 4.13
CA ALA A 102 13.38 -4.88 5.19
C ALA A 102 14.39 -5.12 6.34
N GLY A 103 14.65 -4.09 7.15
CA GLY A 103 15.30 -4.25 8.46
C GLY A 103 16.83 -4.45 8.47
N SER A 104 17.52 -4.37 7.33
CA SER A 104 18.99 -4.42 7.28
C SER A 104 19.57 -3.34 6.38
N LYS A 105 20.55 -2.58 6.89
CA LYS A 105 21.26 -1.52 6.15
C LYS A 105 21.70 -2.02 4.77
N GLY A 106 21.35 -1.25 3.73
CA GLY A 106 21.81 -1.49 2.34
C GLY A 106 20.91 -2.38 1.48
N THR A 107 19.82 -2.96 2.04
CA THR A 107 18.84 -3.75 1.27
C THR A 107 17.45 -3.11 1.20
N THR A 108 17.31 -1.92 1.79
CA THR A 108 16.06 -1.17 1.93
C THR A 108 15.89 -0.10 0.85
N PHE A 109 16.76 -0.11 -0.16
CA PHE A 109 16.84 0.91 -1.18
C PHE A 109 17.35 0.30 -2.49
N ILE A 110 16.61 0.52 -3.58
CA ILE A 110 16.98 0.06 -4.92
C ILE A 110 16.72 1.18 -5.92
N GLU A 111 17.66 1.41 -6.82
CA GLU A 111 17.46 2.24 -8.01
C GLU A 111 17.52 1.38 -9.25
N VAL A 112 16.51 1.53 -10.11
CA VAL A 112 16.36 0.80 -11.36
C VAL A 112 16.45 1.79 -12.52
N PRO A 113 17.55 1.82 -13.28
CA PRO A 113 17.64 2.62 -14.50
C PRO A 113 16.68 2.07 -15.56
N HIS A 114 15.87 2.92 -16.18
CA HIS A 114 14.89 2.50 -17.20
C HIS A 114 15.23 2.95 -18.63
N GLY A 115 16.13 3.91 -18.80
CA GLY A 115 16.71 4.26 -20.11
C GLY A 115 15.76 4.94 -21.10
N LEU A 116 14.60 5.46 -20.66
CA LEU A 116 13.65 6.15 -21.54
C LEU A 116 14.11 7.56 -21.92
N GLY A 117 14.99 8.18 -21.12
CA GLY A 117 15.47 9.53 -21.36
C GLY A 117 14.40 10.61 -21.25
N SER A 118 13.24 10.26 -20.68
CA SER A 118 12.08 11.11 -20.43
C SER A 118 11.28 10.53 -19.27
N GLU A 119 10.48 11.39 -18.62
CA GLU A 119 9.66 10.98 -17.48
C GLU A 119 8.55 10.02 -17.93
N PRO A 120 8.40 8.86 -17.26
CA PRO A 120 7.31 7.93 -17.51
C PRO A 120 5.90 8.50 -17.30
N ASP A 121 4.98 8.19 -18.21
CA ASP A 121 3.56 8.49 -18.03
C ASP A 121 2.91 7.63 -16.94
N TYR A 122 3.35 6.37 -16.78
CA TYR A 122 2.85 5.50 -15.73
C TYR A 122 3.89 4.47 -15.26
N VAL A 123 4.06 4.35 -13.94
CA VAL A 123 4.96 3.37 -13.32
C VAL A 123 4.20 2.50 -12.33
N LEU A 124 4.31 1.19 -12.52
CA LEU A 124 3.83 0.17 -11.60
C LEU A 124 5.01 -0.49 -10.90
N VAL A 125 4.91 -0.67 -9.59
CA VAL A 125 5.87 -1.45 -8.81
C VAL A 125 5.09 -2.55 -8.10
N HIS A 126 5.40 -3.79 -8.45
CA HIS A 126 4.84 -4.99 -7.84
C HIS A 126 5.77 -5.54 -6.77
N VAL A 127 5.19 -6.10 -5.71
CA VAL A 127 5.88 -6.75 -4.61
C VAL A 127 5.37 -8.17 -4.47
N ARG A 128 6.28 -9.14 -4.41
CA ARG A 128 5.96 -10.56 -4.27
C ARG A 128 6.51 -11.11 -2.96
N GLY A 129 5.62 -11.69 -2.15
CA GLY A 129 5.99 -12.40 -0.94
C GLY A 129 6.71 -13.70 -1.27
N ASN A 130 7.82 -13.98 -0.59
CA ASN A 130 8.58 -15.23 -0.75
C ASN A 130 8.61 -16.10 0.50
N ASP A 131 7.81 -15.76 1.50
CA ASP A 131 7.64 -16.53 2.72
C ASP A 131 6.25 -16.30 3.33
N GLY A 132 5.99 -17.01 4.43
CA GLY A 132 4.79 -16.86 5.23
C GLY A 132 3.49 -17.06 4.47
N GLY A 133 2.43 -16.42 4.96
CA GLY A 133 1.08 -16.49 4.39
C GLY A 133 0.90 -15.74 3.06
N LEU A 134 1.91 -14.97 2.62
CA LEU A 134 1.90 -14.23 1.36
C LEU A 134 2.76 -14.87 0.27
N TYR A 135 3.30 -16.06 0.50
CA TYR A 135 4.16 -16.76 -0.46
C TYR A 135 3.49 -16.87 -1.84
N GLY A 136 4.16 -16.31 -2.85
CA GLY A 136 3.72 -16.36 -4.23
C GLY A 136 2.60 -15.38 -4.59
N LEU A 137 2.08 -14.61 -3.63
CA LEU A 137 1.13 -13.54 -3.90
C LEU A 137 1.85 -12.23 -4.26
N VAL A 138 1.22 -11.44 -5.12
CA VAL A 138 1.69 -10.16 -5.62
C VAL A 138 0.76 -9.04 -5.15
N GLY A 139 1.35 -7.95 -4.65
CA GLY A 139 0.66 -6.70 -4.35
C GLY A 139 1.32 -5.53 -5.09
N GLU A 140 0.64 -4.40 -5.16
CA GLU A 140 1.22 -3.16 -5.69
C GLU A 140 1.84 -2.34 -4.57
N ALA A 141 3.01 -1.74 -4.81
CA ALA A 141 3.67 -0.87 -3.83
C ALA A 141 2.80 0.36 -3.52
N GLN A 142 2.04 0.87 -4.49
CA GLN A 142 1.15 2.01 -4.29
C GLN A 142 0.08 1.71 -3.23
N GLY A 143 0.13 2.43 -2.12
CA GLY A 143 -0.85 2.29 -1.04
C GLY A 143 -0.67 1.09 -0.13
N SER A 144 0.40 0.30 -0.31
CA SER A 144 0.73 -0.86 0.55
C SER A 144 1.31 -0.48 1.91
N SER A 145 1.33 0.81 2.24
CA SER A 145 2.03 1.39 3.38
C SER A 145 1.20 1.32 4.66
N MET A 146 1.64 0.52 5.62
CA MET A 146 1.19 0.43 7.01
C MET A 146 2.21 1.06 7.95
N SER A 147 1.75 1.95 8.82
CA SER A 147 2.62 2.75 9.70
C SER A 147 2.52 2.35 11.17
N ARG A 148 3.67 2.46 11.88
CA ARG A 148 3.81 2.39 13.34
C ARG A 148 3.21 3.63 14.01
N GLU A 149 2.78 3.47 15.25
CA GLU A 149 2.87 4.51 16.27
C GLU A 149 3.70 4.06 17.49
N HIS A 150 4.45 5.01 18.05
CA HIS A 150 5.34 4.79 19.19
C HIS A 150 4.51 4.77 20.47
N TYR A 151 4.58 3.69 21.26
CA TYR A 151 4.52 3.86 22.72
C TYR A 151 5.24 2.75 23.51
N SER A 152 5.82 3.20 24.61
CA SER A 152 6.64 2.49 25.59
C SER A 152 5.86 1.38 26.29
N ALA A 153 6.25 0.11 26.11
CA ALA A 153 6.16 -0.99 27.10
C ALA A 153 6.33 -2.40 26.47
N GLY A 154 7.41 -2.66 25.73
CA GLY A 154 7.88 -4.03 25.51
C GLY A 154 6.98 -4.97 24.67
N LEU A 155 6.05 -4.45 23.88
CA LEU A 155 5.32 -5.24 22.88
C LEU A 155 6.08 -5.26 21.54
N THR A 156 6.18 -6.43 20.92
CA THR A 156 6.71 -6.61 19.56
C THR A 156 5.73 -6.04 18.56
N SER A 157 6.23 -5.36 17.53
CA SER A 157 5.43 -4.43 16.77
C SER A 157 5.81 -4.51 15.29
N SER A 158 4.81 -4.59 14.38
CA SER A 158 4.97 -5.06 12.99
C SER A 158 4.55 -4.01 11.96
N TRP A 159 5.44 -3.63 11.04
CA TRP A 159 5.23 -2.52 10.10
C TRP A 159 5.05 -3.04 8.66
N GLY A 160 4.50 -2.25 7.71
CA GLY A 160 3.99 -2.75 6.41
C GLY A 160 4.34 -2.01 5.08
N GLY A 161 4.99 -2.50 4.02
CA GLY A 161 4.92 -1.89 2.67
C GLY A 161 6.22 -1.43 1.97
N VAL A 162 6.05 -0.92 0.75
CA VAL A 162 7.10 -0.38 -0.12
C VAL A 162 6.67 0.97 -0.68
N MET A 163 7.58 1.93 -0.75
CA MET A 163 7.37 3.20 -1.45
C MET A 163 8.24 3.27 -2.69
N PHE A 164 7.81 4.02 -3.69
CA PHE A 164 8.65 4.30 -4.84
C PHE A 164 8.40 5.72 -5.37
N GLY A 165 9.39 6.23 -6.07
CA GLY A 165 9.31 7.45 -6.89
C GLY A 165 10.16 7.25 -8.14
N TYR A 166 9.96 8.08 -9.16
CA TYR A 166 10.66 7.95 -10.42
C TYR A 166 10.90 9.31 -11.06
N ASN A 167 11.81 9.36 -12.02
CA ASN A 167 12.07 10.51 -12.86
C ASN A 167 12.36 10.03 -14.30
N ASP A 168 13.04 10.85 -15.09
CA ASP A 168 13.41 10.57 -16.48
C ASP A 168 14.49 9.50 -16.69
N THR A 169 15.13 9.05 -15.60
CA THR A 169 16.29 8.14 -15.67
C THR A 169 16.16 6.90 -14.79
N ILE A 170 15.53 7.01 -13.63
CA ILE A 170 15.48 5.96 -12.62
C ILE A 170 14.08 5.81 -12.00
N VAL A 171 13.78 4.57 -11.59
CA VAL A 171 12.76 4.27 -10.58
C VAL A 171 13.48 3.95 -9.27
N ARG A 172 13.19 4.70 -8.21
CA ARG A 172 13.73 4.52 -6.87
C ARG A 172 12.69 3.85 -5.98
N ILE A 173 13.07 2.75 -5.34
CA ILE A 173 12.22 1.94 -4.47
C ILE A 173 12.81 1.96 -3.06
N LEU A 174 11.96 2.12 -2.06
CA LEU A 174 12.33 2.19 -0.65
C LEU A 174 11.53 1.18 0.17
N ALA A 175 12.26 0.45 1.01
CA ALA A 175 11.77 -0.39 2.09
C ALA A 175 12.16 0.27 3.44
N PRO A 176 11.63 -0.22 4.55
CA PRO A 176 11.95 0.32 5.87
C PRO A 176 13.27 -0.26 6.40
N SER A 177 13.92 0.48 7.29
CA SER A 177 15.11 0.05 8.03
C SER A 177 14.89 0.18 9.52
N THR A 178 15.53 -0.67 10.31
CA THR A 178 15.55 -0.60 11.79
C THR A 178 16.61 0.35 12.34
N ASP A 179 17.16 1.24 11.52
CA ASP A 179 18.09 2.26 12.03
C ASP A 179 17.35 3.22 12.97
N ASP A 180 17.86 3.31 14.21
CA ASP A 180 17.25 3.86 15.43
C ASP A 180 16.91 5.38 15.43
N SER A 181 16.56 5.97 14.30
CA SER A 181 16.01 7.35 14.23
C SER A 181 14.60 7.41 13.63
N ASP A 182 13.80 6.36 13.85
CA ASP A 182 12.38 6.25 13.46
C ASP A 182 12.08 6.16 11.96
N GLY A 183 12.73 5.20 11.27
CA GLY A 183 12.29 4.72 9.96
C GLY A 183 11.24 3.61 10.09
N LYS A 184 10.04 3.82 9.53
CA LYS A 184 8.89 2.89 9.58
C LYS A 184 8.60 2.32 8.17
N LEU A 185 7.92 1.14 8.10
CA LEU A 185 7.03 0.60 7.01
C LEU A 185 7.44 -0.74 6.24
N PHE A 186 7.10 -2.01 6.63
CA PHE A 186 7.65 -3.32 6.11
C PHE A 186 6.82 -4.33 5.25
N MET A 187 7.41 -4.99 4.27
CA MET A 187 7.05 -6.39 3.95
C MET A 187 8.32 -7.25 4.06
N GLU A 188 8.19 -8.52 4.44
CA GLU A 188 9.34 -9.42 4.67
C GLU A 188 9.73 -10.21 3.41
N ASN A 189 11.05 -10.35 3.17
CA ASN A 189 11.67 -11.15 2.11
C ASN A 189 10.98 -11.08 0.74
N ASN A 190 11.04 -9.93 0.08
CA ASN A 190 10.26 -9.70 -1.14
C ASN A 190 11.11 -9.66 -2.39
N TYR A 191 10.47 -10.00 -3.51
CA TYR A 191 10.94 -9.54 -4.80
C TYR A 191 10.12 -8.35 -5.26
N ILE A 192 10.79 -7.37 -5.83
CA ILE A 192 10.18 -6.18 -6.43
C ILE A 192 10.31 -6.24 -7.94
N TYR A 193 9.25 -5.88 -8.63
CA TYR A 193 9.22 -5.86 -10.09
C TYR A 193 8.57 -4.56 -10.53
N CYS A 194 9.34 -3.68 -11.19
CA CYS A 194 8.80 -2.44 -11.73
C CYS A 194 8.55 -2.53 -13.23
N THR A 195 7.54 -1.79 -13.67
CA THR A 195 7.04 -1.76 -15.03
C THR A 195 6.70 -0.33 -15.39
N ILE A 196 7.11 0.12 -16.57
CA ILE A 196 6.78 1.45 -17.08
C ILE A 196 5.93 1.30 -18.33
N ILE A 197 4.88 2.11 -18.41
CA ILE A 197 3.99 2.23 -19.57
C ILE A 197 4.09 3.67 -20.08
N ASP A 198 4.34 3.80 -21.38
CA ASP A 198 4.44 5.06 -22.12
C ASP A 198 3.52 4.91 -23.36
N PRO A 199 2.46 5.74 -23.51
CA PRO A 199 1.43 5.62 -24.54
C PRO A 199 1.87 5.98 -25.97
#